data_AF-A0A0F2PL64-F1
#
_entry.id   AF-A0A0F2PL64-F1
#
_cell.length_a   1.000
_cell.length_b   1.000
_cell.length_c   1.000
_cell.angle_alpha   90.00
_cell.angle_beta   90.00
_cell.angle_gamma   90.00
#
_symmetry.space_group_name_H-M   'P 1'
#
loop_
_entity.id
_entity.type
_entity.pdbx_description
1 polymer ?
#
loop_
_entity_poly.entity_id
_entity_poly.type
_entity_poly.pdbx_seq_one_letter_code
_entity_poly.pdbx_strand_id
1 'polypeptide(L)'
;MCKVDFICIILWWYVFLEEKMKNISVGLLLLNIALLSIIDCLYTISAVSYGLGEVNPIMDAIIQTPLFPLIKLFIIPIALLWLWTIRDKWQHNGLINLGLWTLFVFYGALTVWHIMVQVRLG
;
A
#
# COMPACT_ATOMS: atom_id res chain seq x y z
N MET A 1 -3.48 31.90 -10.44
CA MET A 1 -3.43 30.41 -10.51
C MET A 1 -2.14 29.97 -9.83
N CYS A 2 -2.24 29.44 -8.61
CA CYS A 2 -1.07 29.05 -7.82
C CYS A 2 -0.48 27.77 -8.42
N LYS A 3 0.75 27.81 -8.93
CA LYS A 3 1.54 26.60 -9.19
C LYS A 3 1.83 26.00 -7.82
N VAL A 4 1.00 25.07 -7.39
CA VAL A 4 1.36 24.20 -6.27
C VAL A 4 2.44 23.28 -6.84
N ASP A 5 3.70 23.65 -6.63
CA ASP A 5 4.81 22.84 -7.08
C ASP A 5 4.70 21.45 -6.42
N PHE A 6 4.91 20.40 -7.19
CA PHE A 6 4.86 19.00 -6.70
C PHE A 6 5.73 18.80 -5.45
N ILE A 7 6.82 19.58 -5.36
CA ILE A 7 7.71 19.67 -4.20
C ILE A 7 6.99 20.20 -2.95
N CYS A 8 6.12 21.20 -3.07
CA CYS A 8 5.31 21.69 -1.96
C CYS A 8 4.29 20.66 -1.47
N ILE A 9 3.71 19.86 -2.36
CA ILE A 9 2.80 18.76 -1.96
C ILE A 9 3.57 17.69 -1.20
N ILE A 10 4.75 17.29 -1.69
CA ILE A 10 5.61 16.30 -1.02
C ILE A 10 6.07 16.83 0.34
N LEU A 11 6.50 18.09 0.43
CA LEU A 11 6.94 18.71 1.68
C LEU A 11 5.79 18.84 2.67
N TRP A 12 4.60 19.28 2.21
CA TRP A 12 3.42 19.37 3.06
C TRP A 12 2.96 17.99 3.53
N TRP A 13 2.99 16.99 2.64
CA TRP A 13 2.71 15.59 2.97
C TRP A 13 3.71 15.03 3.99
N TYR A 14 5.00 15.31 3.82
CA TYR A 14 6.06 14.92 4.76
C TYR A 14 5.84 15.53 6.15
N VAL A 15 5.58 16.84 6.21
CA VAL A 15 5.35 17.57 7.47
C VAL A 15 4.06 17.08 8.15
N PHE A 16 2.98 16.90 7.39
CA PHE A 16 1.71 16.37 7.90
C PHE A 16 1.85 14.95 8.45
N LEU A 17 2.63 14.10 7.77
CA LEU A 17 2.94 12.76 8.26
C LEU A 17 3.76 12.82 9.54
N GLU A 18 4.77 13.68 9.64
CA GLU A 18 5.61 13.80 10.85
C GLU A 18 4.81 14.07 12.12
N GLU A 19 3.79 14.93 12.06
CA GLU A 19 2.93 15.21 13.23
C GLU A 19 2.09 14.00 13.65
N LYS A 20 1.52 13.26 12.69
CA LYS A 20 0.72 12.04 12.96
C LYS A 20 1.58 10.84 13.38
N MET A 21 2.86 10.84 13.01
CA MET A 21 3.80 9.73 13.24
C MET A 21 4.23 9.56 14.69
N LYS A 22 4.00 10.54 15.57
CA LYS A 22 4.59 10.55 16.92
C LYS A 22 4.14 9.40 17.85
N ASN A 23 3.01 8.75 17.55
CA ASN A 23 2.38 7.77 18.47
C ASN A 23 2.12 6.38 17.91
N ILE A 24 2.28 6.15 16.60
CA ILE A 24 2.03 4.83 16.00
C ILE A 24 3.33 4.03 16.01
N SER A 25 3.28 2.82 16.57
CA SER A 25 4.44 1.92 16.49
C SER A 25 4.66 1.50 15.04
N VAL A 26 5.93 1.50 14.61
CA VAL A 26 6.33 1.03 13.27
C VAL A 26 5.81 -0.40 13.02
N GLY A 27 5.71 -1.22 14.07
CA GLY A 27 5.16 -2.57 13.98
C GLY A 27 3.68 -2.58 13.59
N LEU A 28 2.87 -1.70 14.18
CA LEU A 28 1.48 -1.55 13.77
C LEU A 28 1.36 -1.06 12.33
N LEU A 29 2.23 -0.15 11.88
CA LEU A 29 2.23 0.30 10.49
C LEU A 29 2.53 -0.87 9.53
N LEU A 30 3.60 -1.63 9.78
CA LEU A 30 3.96 -2.78 8.94
C LEU A 30 2.87 -3.86 8.95
N LEU A 31 2.27 -4.15 10.11
CA LEU A 31 1.16 -5.09 10.22
C LEU A 31 -0.05 -4.64 9.39
N ASN A 32 -0.41 -3.36 9.47
CA ASN A 32 -1.52 -2.82 8.69
C ASN A 32 -1.24 -2.86 7.18
N ILE A 33 -0.01 -2.57 6.73
CA ILE A 33 0.36 -2.70 5.31
C ILE A 33 0.23 -4.16 4.88
N ALA A 34 0.69 -5.12 5.68
CA ALA A 34 0.57 -6.55 5.37
C ALA A 34 -0.91 -6.95 5.23
N LEU A 35 -1.76 -6.56 6.19
CA LEU A 35 -3.20 -6.84 6.13
C LEU A 35 -3.87 -6.21 4.90
N LEU A 36 -3.57 -4.94 4.62
CA LEU A 36 -4.11 -4.27 3.44
C LEU A 36 -3.65 -4.93 2.14
N SER A 37 -2.40 -5.40 2.04
CA SER A 37 -1.94 -6.13 0.85
C SER A 37 -2.66 -7.46 0.62
N ILE A 38 -3.05 -8.14 1.71
CA ILE A 38 -3.85 -9.38 1.63
C ILE A 38 -5.27 -9.04 1.17
N ILE A 39 -5.90 -8.03 1.78
CA ILE A 39 -7.24 -7.58 1.44
C ILE A 39 -7.31 -7.15 -0.03
N ASP A 40 -6.35 -6.33 -0.46
CA ASP A 40 -6.19 -5.87 -1.83
C ASP A 40 -6.06 -7.05 -2.81
N CYS A 41 -5.29 -8.09 -2.46
CA CYS A 41 -5.19 -9.31 -3.26
C CYS A 41 -6.54 -10.04 -3.42
N LEU A 42 -7.28 -10.21 -2.32
CA LEU A 42 -8.59 -10.89 -2.34
C LEU A 42 -9.59 -10.11 -3.22
N TYR A 43 -9.61 -8.79 -3.07
CA TYR A 43 -10.45 -7.91 -3.86
C TYR A 43 -10.08 -7.92 -5.33
N THR A 44 -8.78 -7.94 -5.65
CA THR A 44 -8.32 -8.03 -7.04
C THR A 44 -8.79 -9.34 -7.69
N ILE A 45 -8.62 -10.49 -7.02
CA ILE A 45 -9.05 -11.80 -7.55
C ILE A 45 -10.56 -11.82 -7.76
N SER A 46 -11.32 -11.28 -6.80
CA SER A 46 -12.77 -11.17 -6.94
C SER A 46 -13.16 -10.24 -8.08
N ALA A 47 -12.52 -9.09 -8.26
CA ALA A 47 -12.77 -8.18 -9.38
C ALA A 47 -12.49 -8.83 -10.75
N VAL A 48 -11.41 -9.61 -10.86
CA VAL A 48 -11.08 -10.39 -12.07
C VAL A 48 -12.15 -11.44 -12.35
N SER A 49 -12.73 -12.06 -11.33
CA SER A 49 -13.83 -13.01 -11.50
C SER A 49 -15.11 -12.36 -12.09
N TYR A 50 -15.27 -11.05 -11.93
CA TYR A 50 -16.32 -10.25 -12.58
C TYR A 50 -15.93 -9.73 -13.98
N GLY A 51 -14.75 -10.07 -14.49
CA GLY A 51 -14.26 -9.62 -15.80
C GLY A 51 -13.68 -8.20 -15.82
N LEU A 52 -13.40 -7.61 -14.65
CA LEU A 52 -12.70 -6.33 -14.57
C LEU A 52 -11.19 -6.53 -14.76
N GLY A 53 -10.57 -5.67 -15.58
CA GLY A 53 -9.12 -5.60 -15.74
C GLY A 53 -8.45 -4.73 -14.67
N GLU A 54 -7.14 -4.87 -14.52
CA GLU A 54 -6.34 -4.00 -13.66
C GLU A 54 -5.95 -2.71 -14.38
N VAL A 55 -5.94 -1.59 -13.66
CA VAL A 55 -5.49 -0.30 -14.23
C VAL A 55 -3.96 -0.24 -14.29
N ASN A 56 -3.27 -0.99 -13.42
CA ASN A 56 -1.82 -1.04 -13.39
C ASN A 56 -1.31 -2.00 -14.49
N PRO A 57 -0.64 -1.52 -15.55
CA PRO A 57 -0.24 -2.36 -16.68
C PRO A 57 0.77 -3.45 -16.31
N ILE A 58 1.59 -3.24 -15.27
CA ILE A 58 2.52 -4.26 -14.77
C ILE A 58 1.74 -5.36 -14.05
N MET A 59 0.75 -4.97 -13.25
CA MET A 59 -0.07 -5.91 -12.50
C MET A 59 -1.01 -6.69 -13.42
N ASP A 60 -1.58 -6.02 -14.41
CA ASP A 60 -2.45 -6.60 -15.43
C ASP A 60 -1.74 -7.70 -16.22
N ALA A 61 -0.44 -7.52 -16.52
CA ALA A 61 0.35 -8.55 -17.21
C ALA A 61 0.52 -9.85 -16.40
N ILE A 62 0.46 -9.80 -15.07
CA ILE A 62 0.67 -10.95 -14.18
C ILE A 62 -0.61 -11.46 -13.51
N ILE A 63 -1.73 -10.75 -13.65
CA ILE A 63 -2.95 -11.01 -12.88
C ILE A 63 -3.58 -12.37 -13.15
N GLN A 64 -3.48 -12.87 -14.38
CA GLN A 64 -3.98 -14.19 -14.77
C GLN A 64 -2.99 -15.32 -14.44
N THR A 65 -1.87 -15.00 -13.81
CA THR A 65 -0.85 -15.98 -13.42
C THR A 65 -0.91 -16.26 -11.91
N PRO A 66 -0.51 -17.46 -11.46
CA PRO A 66 -0.39 -17.74 -10.03
C PRO A 66 0.69 -16.89 -9.33
N LEU A 67 1.49 -16.11 -10.08
CA LEU A 67 2.47 -15.19 -9.52
C LEU A 67 1.79 -14.03 -8.77
N PHE A 68 0.63 -13.55 -9.23
CA PHE A 68 -0.08 -12.44 -8.61
C PHE A 68 -0.39 -12.69 -7.11
N PRO A 69 -1.14 -13.75 -6.73
CA PRO A 69 -1.40 -14.04 -5.33
C PRO A 69 -0.13 -14.40 -4.57
N LEU A 70 0.85 -15.04 -5.21
CA LEU A 70 2.10 -15.40 -4.57
C LEU A 70 2.90 -14.17 -4.14
N ILE A 71 2.97 -13.14 -5.00
CA ILE A 71 3.63 -11.88 -4.69
C ILE A 71 2.93 -11.17 -3.52
N LYS A 72 1.60 -10.98 -3.61
CA LYS A 72 0.87 -10.20 -2.59
C LYS A 72 0.73 -10.94 -1.25
N LEU A 73 0.55 -12.26 -1.25
CA LEU A 73 0.34 -13.03 -0.02
C LEU A 73 1.63 -13.50 0.67
N PHE A 74 2.72 -13.70 -0.07
CA PHE A 74 3.96 -14.22 0.52
C PHE A 74 5.10 -13.21 0.42
N ILE A 75 5.40 -12.71 -0.79
CA ILE A 75 6.58 -11.85 -0.97
C ILE A 75 6.45 -10.55 -0.17
N ILE A 76 5.30 -9.88 -0.22
CA ILE A 76 5.08 -8.63 0.52
C ILE A 76 5.16 -8.86 2.04
N PRO A 77 4.42 -9.81 2.66
CA PRO A 77 4.54 -10.05 4.09
C PRO A 77 5.95 -10.48 4.52
N ILE A 78 6.65 -11.29 3.74
CA ILE A 78 8.05 -11.67 4.03
C ILE A 78 8.96 -10.44 3.98
N ALA A 79 8.81 -9.55 3.00
CA ALA A 79 9.59 -8.32 2.91
C ALA A 79 9.32 -7.38 4.10
N LEU A 80 8.06 -7.27 4.54
CA LEU A 80 7.68 -6.48 5.72
C LEU A 80 8.21 -7.10 7.03
N LEU A 81 8.18 -8.43 7.15
CA LEU A 81 8.81 -9.15 8.27
C LEU A 81 10.32 -8.94 8.29
N TRP A 82 10.97 -9.02 7.14
CA TRP A 82 12.40 -8.73 7.02
C TRP A 82 12.72 -7.29 7.44
N LEU A 83 11.96 -6.31 6.94
CA LEU A 83 12.03 -4.91 7.39
C LEU A 83 11.91 -4.80 8.92
N TRP A 84 10.95 -5.52 9.52
CA TRP A 84 10.78 -5.56 10.97
C TRP A 84 12.02 -6.08 11.72
N THR A 85 12.70 -7.11 11.18
CA THR A 85 13.92 -7.66 11.81
C THR A 85 15.07 -6.67 11.86
N ILE A 86 15.15 -5.76 10.89
CA ILE A 86 16.22 -4.75 10.81
C ILE A 86 15.76 -3.36 11.26
N ARG A 87 14.58 -3.25 11.90
CA ARG A 87 13.93 -1.98 12.28
C ARG A 87 14.82 -1.05 13.08
N ASP A 88 15.65 -1.59 13.95
CA ASP A 88 16.51 -0.78 14.83
C ASP A 88 17.51 0.07 14.04
N LYS A 89 17.82 -0.33 12.79
CA LYS A 89 18.73 0.41 11.90
C LYS A 89 18.04 1.51 11.10
N TRP A 90 16.73 1.44 10.89
CA TRP A 90 16.04 2.32 9.93
C TRP A 90 14.80 3.02 10.48
N GLN A 91 14.28 2.66 11.65
CA GLN A 91 13.04 3.25 12.19
C GLN A 91 13.09 4.77 12.38
N HIS A 92 14.29 5.35 12.45
CA HIS A 92 14.51 6.80 12.53
C HIS A 92 14.83 7.45 11.16
N ASN A 93 14.88 6.67 10.08
CA ASN A 93 15.11 7.17 8.74
C ASN A 93 13.78 7.67 8.14
N GLY A 94 13.66 9.00 8.04
CA GLY A 94 12.45 9.67 7.53
C GLY A 94 12.04 9.24 6.13
N LEU A 95 12.99 8.90 5.24
CA LEU A 95 12.68 8.47 3.87
C LEU A 95 12.01 7.09 3.84
N ILE A 96 12.48 6.15 4.67
CA ILE A 96 11.88 4.81 4.75
C ILE A 96 10.50 4.90 5.37
N ASN A 97 10.35 5.68 6.45
CA ASN A 97 9.04 5.91 7.06
C ASN A 97 8.06 6.57 6.09
N LEU A 98 8.49 7.60 5.35
CA LEU A 98 7.68 8.22 4.30
C LEU A 98 7.24 7.19 3.25
N GLY A 99 8.14 6.32 2.82
CA GLY A 99 7.83 5.23 1.88
C GLY A 99 6.78 4.27 2.43
N LEU A 100 6.91 3.83 3.68
CA LEU A 100 5.95 2.94 4.33
C LEU A 100 4.58 3.59 4.51
N TRP A 101 4.53 4.86 4.91
CA TRP A 101 3.28 5.61 5.00
C TRP A 101 2.61 5.81 3.65
N THR A 102 3.42 6.10 2.62
CA THR A 102 2.94 6.20 1.25
C THR A 102 2.32 4.88 0.82
N LEU A 103 3.00 3.75 1.03
CA LEU A 103 2.45 2.42 0.77
C LEU A 103 1.15 2.17 1.52
N PHE A 104 1.11 2.48 2.83
CA PHE A 104 -0.09 2.32 3.64
C PHE A 104 -1.29 3.10 3.08
N VAL A 105 -1.08 4.37 2.70
CA VAL A 105 -2.13 5.21 2.11
C VAL A 105 -2.56 4.69 0.73
N PHE A 106 -1.61 4.29 -0.12
CA PHE A 106 -1.93 3.71 -1.42
C PHE A 106 -2.75 2.43 -1.31
N TYR A 107 -2.33 1.49 -0.46
CA TYR A 107 -3.08 0.25 -0.22
C TYR A 107 -4.46 0.51 0.40
N GLY A 108 -4.55 1.47 1.33
CA GLY A 108 -5.83 1.90 1.89
C GLY A 108 -6.78 2.48 0.83
N ALA A 109 -6.28 3.36 -0.02
CA ALA A 109 -7.05 3.95 -1.11
C ALA A 109 -7.51 2.90 -2.14
N LEU A 110 -6.63 1.97 -2.52
CA LEU A 110 -6.97 0.87 -3.42
C LEU A 110 -8.04 -0.05 -2.81
N THR A 111 -7.90 -0.42 -1.55
CA THR A 111 -8.88 -1.25 -0.84
C THR A 111 -10.26 -0.58 -0.83
N VAL A 112 -10.31 0.71 -0.48
CA VAL A 112 -11.55 1.49 -0.46
C VAL A 112 -12.17 1.60 -1.87
N TRP A 113 -11.34 1.81 -2.89
CA TRP A 113 -11.79 1.81 -4.29
C TRP A 113 -12.41 0.47 -4.68
N HIS A 114 -11.72 -0.65 -4.40
CA HIS A 114 -12.23 -1.99 -4.69
C HIS A 114 -13.56 -2.27 -3.98
N ILE A 115 -13.68 -1.92 -2.70
CA ILE A 115 -14.94 -2.04 -1.96
C ILE A 115 -16.04 -1.25 -2.66
N MET A 116 -15.80 0.02 -3.00
CA MET A 116 -16.79 0.85 -3.67
C MET A 116 -17.21 0.32 -5.04
N VAL A 117 -16.27 -0.21 -5.82
CA VAL A 117 -16.55 -0.77 -7.15
C VAL A 117 -17.33 -2.07 -7.03
N GLN A 118 -16.93 -2.98 -6.14
CA GLN A 118 -17.60 -4.28 -5.99
C GLN A 118 -19.00 -4.15 -5.40
N VAL A 119 -19.20 -3.25 -4.43
CA VAL A 119 -20.54 -2.95 -3.89
C VAL A 119 -21.48 -2.40 -4.97
N ARG A 120 -20.97 -1.80 -6.05
CA ARG A 120 -21.80 -1.37 -7.19
C ARG A 120 -22.13 -2.50 -8.18
N LEU A 121 -21.38 -3.60 -8.16
CA LEU A 121 -21.49 -4.69 -9.14
C LEU A 121 -22.25 -5.91 -8.62
N GLY A 122 -22.37 -6.06 -7.29
CA GLY A 122 -23.23 -7.04 -6.63
C GLY A 122 -24.59 -6.44 -6.28
#